data_AF-A0A0D0EMM4-F1
#
_entry.id   AF-A0A0D0EMM4-F1
#
_cell.length_a   1.000
_cell.length_b   1.000
_cell.length_c   1.000
_cell.angle_alpha   90.00
_cell.angle_beta   90.00
_cell.angle_gamma   90.00
#
_symmetry.space_group_name_H-M   'P 1'
#
loop_
_entity.id
_entity.type
_entity.pdbx_description
1 polymer ?
#
loop_
_entity_poly.entity_id
_entity_poly.type
_entity_poly.pdbx_seq_one_letter_code
_entity_poly.pdbx_strand_id
1 'polypeptide(L)' 'MIKHSILEIPTVLNPPIKLRDVIYNCPVCDYDIEIDMFVDDSSLVKCDICDHITKFKIIRI' A
#
# COMPACT_ATOMS: atom_id res chain seq x y z
N MET A 1 10.18 -13.32 -11.91
CA MET A 1 9.76 -11.92 -12.08
C MET A 1 8.69 -11.63 -11.05
N ILE A 2 8.99 -10.86 -10.00
CA ILE A 2 7.97 -10.51 -9.00
C ILE A 2 7.17 -9.35 -9.59
N LYS A 3 5.97 -9.62 -10.10
CA LYS A 3 4.99 -8.59 -10.49
C LYS A 3 4.42 -8.02 -9.20
N HIS A 4 5.02 -6.97 -8.66
CA HIS A 4 4.40 -6.22 -7.58
C HIS A 4 3.36 -5.26 -8.16
N SER A 5 2.27 -5.03 -7.43
CA SER A 5 1.37 -3.90 -7.73
C SER A 5 1.94 -2.61 -7.14
N ILE A 6 1.53 -1.47 -7.66
CA ILE A 6 1.85 -0.16 -7.10
C ILE A 6 0.55 0.47 -6.62
N LEU A 7 0.54 0.91 -5.36
CA LEU A 7 -0.54 1.70 -4.79
C LEU A 7 -0.05 3.14 -4.61
N GLU A 8 -0.63 4.05 -5.38
CA GLU A 8 -0.26 5.45 -5.36
C GLU A 8 -1.05 6.19 -4.27
N ILE A 9 -0.34 6.90 -3.39
CA ILE A 9 -0.93 7.70 -2.31
C ILE A 9 -0.71 9.19 -2.64
N PRO A 10 -1.71 9.86 -3.23
CA PRO A 10 -1.64 11.30 -3.45
C PRO A 10 -1.78 12.06 -2.12
N THR A 11 -0.91 13.03 -1.88
CA THR A 11 -0.88 13.76 -0.60
C THR A 11 -0.18 15.11 -0.69
N VAL A 12 -0.57 16.03 0.20
CA VAL A 12 0.12 17.32 0.43
C VAL A 12 1.14 17.25 1.58
N LEU A 13 1.15 16.13 2.33
CA LEU A 13 2.01 15.93 3.48
C LEU A 13 3.38 15.41 3.06
N ASN A 14 4.42 15.75 3.82
CA ASN A 14 5.74 15.13 3.63
C ASN A 14 5.76 13.75 4.30
N PRO A 15 6.33 12.72 3.65
CA PRO A 15 6.51 11.42 4.27
C PRO A 15 7.50 11.43 5.46
N PRO A 16 7.38 10.46 6.39
CA PRO A 16 6.40 9.38 6.40
C PRO A 16 4.98 9.84 6.81
N ILE A 17 3.96 9.23 6.21
CA ILE A 17 2.55 9.57 6.47
C ILE A 17 1.91 8.43 7.25
N LYS A 18 1.15 8.73 8.31
CA LYS A 18 0.38 7.70 9.00
C LYS A 18 -0.94 7.44 8.26
N LEU A 19 -1.11 6.24 7.72
CA LEU A 19 -2.43 5.73 7.32
C LEU A 19 -3.09 5.10 8.55
N ARG A 20 -4.39 5.35 8.72
CA ARG A 20 -5.24 4.70 9.73
C ARG A 20 -6.53 4.29 9.07
N ASP A 21 -7.05 3.13 9.45
CA ASP A 21 -8.35 2.63 9.01
C ASP A 21 -8.49 2.59 7.48
N VAL A 22 -7.40 2.32 6.76
CA VAL A 22 -7.40 2.18 5.30
C VAL A 22 -7.62 0.72 4.95
N ILE A 23 -8.68 0.45 4.17
CA ILE A 23 -8.95 -0.87 3.62
C ILE A 23 -8.47 -0.89 2.16
N TYR A 24 -7.53 -1.77 1.85
CA TYR A 24 -6.99 -1.98 0.52
C TYR A 24 -7.35 -3.36 0.01
N ASN A 25 -8.01 -3.45 -1.15
CA ASN A 25 -8.37 -4.72 -1.76
C ASN A 25 -7.19 -5.26 -2.57
N CYS A 26 -6.79 -6.50 -2.31
CA CYS A 26 -5.74 -7.15 -3.07
C CYS A 26 -6.17 -7.31 -4.54
N PRO A 27 -5.41 -6.81 -5.53
CA PRO A 27 -5.79 -6.84 -6.94
C PRO A 27 -5.70 -8.23 -7.59
N VAL A 28 -5.30 -9.26 -6.82
CA VAL A 28 -5.13 -10.64 -7.30
C VAL A 28 -6.22 -11.56 -6.77
N CYS A 29 -6.65 -11.38 -5.53
CA CYS A 29 -7.60 -12.29 -4.87
C CYS A 29 -8.77 -11.57 -4.18
N ASP A 30 -8.88 -10.25 -4.36
CA ASP A 30 -9.92 -9.37 -3.79
C ASP A 30 -10.05 -9.42 -2.26
N TYR A 31 -9.03 -9.94 -1.56
CA TYR A 31 -9.00 -9.94 -0.11
C TYR A 31 -8.77 -8.54 0.46
N ASP A 32 -9.51 -8.20 1.51
CA ASP A 32 -9.40 -6.93 2.23
C ASP A 32 -8.16 -6.93 3.12
N ILE A 33 -7.27 -5.97 2.91
CA ILE A 33 -6.06 -5.75 3.70
C ILE A 33 -6.24 -4.46 4.50
N GLU A 34 -6.23 -4.58 5.82
CA GLU A 34 -6.26 -3.44 6.73
C GLU A 34 -4.86 -2.83 6.88
N ILE A 35 -4.74 -1.53 6.61
CA ILE A 35 -3.47 -0.79 6.68
C ILE A 35 -3.56 0.27 7.78
N ASP A 36 -2.88 0.01 8.91
CA ASP A 36 -2.58 0.99 9.97
C ASP A 36 -1.06 1.02 10.21
N MET A 37 -0.36 1.84 9.44
CA MET A 37 1.09 2.00 9.54
C MET A 37 1.55 3.35 8.99
N PHE A 38 2.81 3.69 9.27
CA PHE A 38 3.50 4.78 8.59
C PHE A 38 3.95 4.29 7.20
N VAL A 39 3.68 5.07 6.17
CA VAL A 39 4.04 4.76 4.79
C VAL A 39 4.98 5.82 4.20
N ASP A 40 5.91 5.32 3.38
CA ASP A 40 6.84 6.04 2.52
C ASP A 40 7.06 5.26 1.19
N ASP A 41 7.91 5.75 0.29
CA ASP A 41 8.21 5.09 -0.99
C ASP A 41 8.96 3.75 -0.86
N SER A 42 9.40 3.39 0.34
CA SER A 42 10.03 2.10 0.64
C SER A 42 9.04 1.09 1.24
N SER A 43 7.85 1.54 1.61
CA SER A 43 6.86 0.72 2.28
C SER A 43 6.23 -0.29 1.32
N LEU A 44 5.94 -1.48 1.86
CA LEU A 44 5.35 -2.60 1.14
C LEU A 44 4.26 -3.21 2.01
N VAL A 45 3.19 -3.68 1.37
CA VAL A 45 2.19 -4.53 2.02
C VAL A 45 2.12 -5.84 1.24
N LYS A 46 2.01 -6.94 1.98
CA LYS A 46 1.86 -8.28 1.43
C LYS A 46 0.45 -8.76 1.73
N CYS A 47 -0.23 -9.35 0.75
CA CYS A 47 -1.52 -9.98 0.98
C CYS A 47 -1.35 -11.25 1.80
N ASP A 48 -2.15 -11.41 2.86
CA ASP A 48 -2.10 -12.57 3.75
C ASP A 48 -2.63 -13.86 3.11
N ILE A 49 -3.39 -13.77 2.01
CA ILE A 49 -4.03 -14.91 1.35
C ILE A 49 -3.21 -15.43 0.16
N CYS A 50 -2.79 -14.54 -0.74
CA CYS A 50 -2.14 -14.93 -2.01
C CYS A 50 -0.66 -14.54 -2.09
N ASP A 51 -0.08 -14.04 -1.00
CA ASP A 51 1.30 -13.58 -0.90
C ASP A 51 1.71 -12.46 -1.87
N HIS A 52 0.75 -11.85 -2.58
CA HIS A 52 1.01 -10.77 -3.52
C HIS A 52 1.56 -9.54 -2.82
N ILE A 53 2.58 -8.91 -3.41
CA ILE A 53 3.23 -7.73 -2.85
C ILE A 53 2.73 -6.48 -3.57
N THR A 54 2.27 -5.51 -2.80
CA THR A 54 1.95 -4.16 -3.25
C THR A 54 2.93 -3.17 -2.65
N LYS A 55 3.52 -2.33 -3.50
CA LYS A 55 4.43 -1.26 -3.11
C LYS A 55 3.70 0.07 -3.03
N PHE A 56 3.90 0.80 -1.95
CA PHE A 56 3.39 2.16 -1.83
C PHE A 56 4.26 3.13 -2.62
N LYS A 57 3.62 4.11 -3.24
CA LYS A 57 4.28 5.21 -3.94
C LYS A 57 3.59 6.51 -3.57
N ILE A 58 4.29 7.39 -2.89
CA ILE A 58 3.73 8.67 -2.47
C ILE A 58 3.83 9.65 -3.63
N ILE A 59 2.70 10.26 -3.98
CA ILE A 59 2.61 11.28 -5.02
C ILE A 59 2.27 12.60 -4.36
N ARG A 60 3.15 13.58 -4.53
CA ARG A 60 2.88 14.93 -4.04
C ARG A 60 1.95 15.66 -5.01
N ILE A 61 0.85 16.19 -4.49
CA ILE A 61 -0.13 17.00 -5.25
C ILE A 61 -0.21 18.44 -4.74
#